data_AF-A0A3S0JRI1-F1
#
_entry.id   AF-A0A3S0JRI1-F1
#
_cell.length_a   1.000
_cell.length_b   1.000
_cell.length_c   1.000
_cell.angle_alpha   90.00
_cell.angle_beta   90.00
_cell.angle_gamma   90.00
#
_symmetry.space_group_name_H-M   'P 1'
#
loop_
_entity.id
_entity.type
_entity.pdbx_description
1 polymer ?
#
loop_
_entity_poly.entity_id
_entity_poly.type
_entity_poly.pdbx_seq_one_letter_code
_entity_poly.pdbx_strand_id
1 'polypeptide(L)'
;MLDGRFKPFYNNATITQANGDSGDSCQRVGTYLFLNWILGKKSATEYTHLTYALQSTRGRFRRSPDVNHWGSRPSNLSRDQLSVMRLALSAYGDKTFNITYWKQFLRLGFHQNFLRGTDDPNECWKIPDVMTPEELTCFIRHNRIWALYPLVFCLDLLLLLFLLYRDPKSWDADNMHAQKLYYSILFMNTPVANIAFGLYAKTNYLERIDNYYALENNGIPPMAQLYREADAKMREYVCSKYWYMRFFFRS
;
A
#
# COMPACT_ATOMS: atom_id res chain seq x y z
N MET A 1 -12.27 -16.13 -3.91
CA MET A 1 -13.44 -16.06 -3.01
C MET A 1 -12.92 -15.37 -1.77
N LEU A 2 -13.55 -14.25 -1.39
CA LEU A 2 -13.07 -13.41 -0.30
C LEU A 2 -12.80 -14.27 0.94
N ASP A 3 -11.64 -14.05 1.56
CA ASP A 3 -11.29 -14.69 2.82
C ASP A 3 -12.44 -14.52 3.82
N GLY A 4 -12.88 -15.64 4.42
CA GLY A 4 -14.04 -15.68 5.31
C GLY A 4 -13.94 -14.68 6.47
N ARG A 5 -12.72 -14.36 6.91
CA ARG A 5 -12.44 -13.38 7.97
C ARG A 5 -12.88 -11.96 7.59
N PHE A 6 -12.91 -11.63 6.30
CA PHE A 6 -13.23 -10.28 5.80
C PHE A 6 -14.72 -10.09 5.50
N LYS A 7 -15.54 -11.15 5.54
CA LYS A 7 -16.99 -11.05 5.27
C LYS A 7 -17.72 -9.98 6.10
N PRO A 8 -17.46 -9.81 7.41
CA PRO A 8 -18.12 -8.76 8.21
C PRO A 8 -17.78 -7.33 7.77
N PHE A 9 -16.66 -7.16 7.07
CA PHE A 9 -16.15 -5.87 6.62
C PHE A 9 -16.42 -5.65 5.12
N TYR A 10 -17.16 -6.55 4.47
CA TYR A 10 -17.42 -6.49 3.04
C TYR A 10 -18.78 -5.85 2.76
N ASN A 11 -18.76 -4.59 2.32
CA ASN A 11 -19.96 -3.80 2.04
C ASN A 11 -19.83 -3.11 0.67
N ASN A 12 -20.94 -2.90 -0.02
CA ASN A 12 -20.99 -2.20 -1.31
C ASN A 12 -19.95 -2.70 -2.33
N ALA A 13 -19.77 -4.03 -2.39
CA ALA A 13 -18.80 -4.71 -3.25
C ALA A 13 -17.30 -4.44 -2.95
N THR A 14 -16.96 -3.89 -1.78
CA THR A 14 -15.57 -3.59 -1.37
C THR A 14 -15.29 -3.93 0.09
N ILE A 15 -14.03 -3.81 0.51
CA ILE A 15 -13.62 -3.93 1.91
C ILE A 15 -13.73 -2.55 2.57
N THR A 16 -14.53 -2.45 3.62
CA THR A 16 -14.86 -1.23 4.38
C THR A 16 -14.29 -1.28 5.80
N GLN A 17 -14.33 -0.16 6.51
CA GLN A 17 -13.97 -0.07 7.92
C GLN A 17 -14.99 -0.80 8.82
N ALA A 18 -14.69 -0.97 10.10
CA ALA A 18 -15.56 -1.70 11.04
C ALA A 18 -16.98 -1.13 11.12
N ASN A 19 -17.12 0.20 11.05
CA ASN A 19 -18.42 0.88 11.05
C ASN A 19 -19.15 0.86 9.69
N GLY A 20 -18.59 0.20 8.68
CA GLY A 20 -19.13 0.14 7.31
C GLY A 20 -18.73 1.33 6.42
N ASP A 21 -17.98 2.30 6.94
CA ASP A 21 -17.47 3.41 6.14
C ASP A 21 -16.50 2.90 5.05
N SER A 22 -16.68 3.42 3.85
CA SER A 22 -15.91 3.09 2.65
C SER A 22 -14.91 4.18 2.27
N GLY A 23 -14.71 5.19 3.13
CA GLY A 23 -13.73 6.26 2.98
C GLY A 23 -12.30 5.77 2.79
N ASP A 24 -11.94 4.60 3.33
CA ASP A 24 -10.60 4.00 3.18
C ASP A 24 -10.54 2.75 2.31
N SER A 25 -11.64 2.39 1.65
CA SER A 25 -11.75 1.10 0.95
C SER A 25 -10.67 0.88 -0.11
N CYS A 26 -10.23 1.92 -0.82
CA CYS A 26 -9.17 1.79 -1.82
C CYS A 26 -7.83 1.32 -1.22
N GLN A 27 -7.39 1.91 -0.11
CA GLN A 27 -6.19 1.43 0.60
C GLN A 27 -6.40 0.02 1.13
N ARG A 28 -7.53 -0.25 1.80
CA ARG A 28 -7.79 -1.58 2.42
C ARG A 28 -7.80 -2.69 1.38
N VAL A 29 -8.43 -2.46 0.22
CA VAL A 29 -8.41 -3.40 -0.91
C VAL A 29 -7.01 -3.57 -1.47
N GLY A 30 -6.28 -2.48 -1.70
CA GLY A 30 -4.89 -2.55 -2.17
C GLY A 30 -4.01 -3.38 -1.23
N THR A 31 -4.12 -3.14 0.08
CA THR A 31 -3.42 -3.90 1.10
C THR A 31 -3.80 -5.37 1.11
N TYR A 32 -5.09 -5.65 1.18
CA TYR A 32 -5.60 -7.02 1.17
C TYR A 32 -5.10 -7.82 -0.04
N LEU A 33 -5.18 -7.23 -1.24
CA LEU A 33 -4.74 -7.88 -2.47
C LEU A 33 -3.23 -8.10 -2.49
N PHE A 34 -2.45 -7.10 -2.09
CA PHE A 34 -0.99 -7.17 -2.09
C PHE A 34 -0.47 -8.19 -1.07
N LEU A 35 -0.99 -8.21 0.17
CA LEU A 35 -0.60 -9.18 1.19
C LEU A 35 -1.00 -10.60 0.79
N ASN A 36 -2.20 -10.82 0.24
CA ASN A 36 -2.58 -12.14 -0.28
C ASN A 36 -1.69 -12.58 -1.44
N TRP A 37 -1.23 -11.66 -2.27
CA TRP A 37 -0.25 -11.98 -3.32
C TRP A 37 1.07 -12.46 -2.73
N ILE A 38 1.61 -11.78 -1.72
CA ILE A 38 2.82 -12.22 -1.00
C ILE A 38 2.59 -13.64 -0.46
N LEU A 39 1.45 -13.88 0.17
CA LEU A 39 1.07 -15.18 0.74
C LEU A 39 0.85 -16.28 -0.31
N GLY A 40 0.80 -15.95 -1.60
CA GLY A 40 0.49 -16.90 -2.67
C GLY A 40 -0.99 -17.27 -2.74
N LYS A 41 -1.86 -16.54 -2.02
CA LYS A 41 -3.31 -16.69 -1.97
C LYS A 41 -4.02 -15.83 -3.03
N LYS A 42 -3.34 -15.50 -4.13
CA LYS A 42 -3.87 -14.60 -5.16
C LYS A 42 -5.08 -15.22 -5.87
N SER A 43 -6.11 -14.41 -6.14
CA SER A 43 -7.29 -14.82 -6.92
C SER A 43 -7.58 -13.78 -7.99
N ALA A 44 -7.52 -14.19 -9.27
CA ALA A 44 -7.77 -13.30 -10.40
C ALA A 44 -9.19 -12.73 -10.39
N THR A 45 -10.20 -13.57 -10.13
CA THR A 45 -11.61 -13.16 -10.05
C THR A 45 -11.83 -12.11 -8.96
N GLU A 46 -11.25 -12.36 -7.78
CA GLU A 46 -11.39 -11.46 -6.63
C GLU A 46 -10.66 -10.15 -6.84
N TYR A 47 -9.44 -10.22 -7.39
CA TYR A 47 -8.68 -9.06 -7.83
C TYR A 47 -9.50 -8.20 -8.79
N THR A 48 -10.03 -8.78 -9.86
CA THR A 48 -10.83 -8.05 -10.85
C THR A 48 -12.06 -7.42 -10.21
N HIS A 49 -12.80 -8.18 -9.39
CA HIS A 49 -14.01 -7.70 -8.73
C HIS A 49 -13.74 -6.49 -7.81
N LEU A 50 -12.77 -6.63 -6.90
CA LEU A 50 -12.43 -5.59 -5.93
C LEU A 50 -11.81 -4.35 -6.58
N THR A 51 -10.91 -4.54 -7.54
CA THR A 51 -10.27 -3.41 -8.24
C THR A 51 -11.25 -2.65 -9.14
N TYR A 52 -12.15 -3.36 -9.83
CA TYR A 52 -13.14 -2.74 -10.70
C TYR A 52 -14.18 -1.93 -9.92
N ALA A 53 -14.61 -2.41 -8.76
CA ALA A 53 -15.52 -1.66 -7.88
C ALA A 53 -14.96 -0.26 -7.53
N LEU A 54 -13.66 -0.16 -7.32
CA LEU A 54 -12.95 1.07 -6.94
C LEU A 54 -12.38 1.86 -8.13
N GLN A 55 -12.52 1.36 -9.36
CA GLN A 55 -12.07 2.04 -10.55
C GLN A 55 -13.22 2.81 -11.20
N SER A 56 -13.14 4.15 -11.21
CA SER A 56 -14.17 4.98 -11.84
C SER A 56 -14.06 4.99 -13.36
N THR A 57 -12.83 5.02 -13.86
CA THR A 57 -12.47 4.87 -15.28
C THR A 57 -11.10 4.22 -15.36
N ARG A 58 -10.73 3.62 -16.49
CA ARG A 58 -9.46 2.90 -16.62
C ARG A 58 -8.26 3.74 -16.13
N GLY A 59 -7.57 3.28 -15.09
CA GLY A 59 -6.42 3.97 -14.47
C GLY A 59 -6.78 5.16 -13.58
N ARG A 60 -8.05 5.34 -13.23
CA ARG A 60 -8.54 6.34 -12.27
C ARG A 60 -9.36 5.65 -11.19
N PHE A 61 -8.93 5.81 -9.94
CA PHE A 61 -9.54 5.14 -8.78
C PHE A 61 -10.31 6.14 -7.90
N ARG A 62 -11.17 5.62 -7.04
CA ARG A 62 -11.98 6.35 -6.05
C ARG A 62 -11.85 5.67 -4.69
N ARG A 63 -12.14 6.40 -3.61
CA ARG A 63 -12.04 5.86 -2.25
C ARG A 63 -13.09 4.78 -2.01
N SER A 64 -14.32 5.06 -2.44
CA SER A 64 -15.53 4.25 -2.22
C SER A 64 -16.26 3.94 -3.54
N PRO A 65 -16.85 2.74 -3.69
CA PRO A 65 -17.75 2.44 -4.80
C PRO A 65 -19.16 3.03 -4.65
N ASP A 66 -19.57 3.39 -3.42
CA ASP A 66 -20.91 3.94 -3.13
C ASP A 66 -21.05 5.35 -3.69
N VAL A 67 -21.93 5.52 -4.68
CA VAL A 67 -22.14 6.79 -5.39
C VAL A 67 -22.59 7.94 -4.49
N ASN A 68 -23.27 7.64 -3.38
CA ASN A 68 -23.77 8.64 -2.44
C ASN A 68 -22.70 9.07 -1.43
N HIS A 69 -21.62 8.30 -1.31
CA HIS A 69 -20.50 8.62 -0.44
C HIS A 69 -19.61 9.69 -1.07
N TRP A 70 -19.10 10.64 -0.27
CA TRP A 70 -18.18 11.67 -0.77
C TRP A 70 -16.91 11.07 -1.39
N GLY A 71 -16.47 9.92 -0.87
CA GLY A 71 -15.33 9.16 -1.38
C GLY A 71 -15.52 8.53 -2.77
N SER A 72 -16.72 8.61 -3.34
CA SER A 72 -17.03 8.12 -4.70
C SER A 72 -16.41 8.96 -5.80
N ARG A 73 -16.15 10.24 -5.51
CA ARG A 73 -15.52 11.18 -6.43
C ARG A 73 -14.04 10.81 -6.59
N PRO A 74 -13.55 10.52 -7.81
CA PRO A 74 -12.16 10.13 -8.01
C PRO A 74 -11.16 11.22 -7.61
N SER A 75 -11.58 12.47 -7.64
CA SER A 75 -10.79 13.62 -7.19
C SER A 75 -10.58 13.70 -5.67
N ASN A 76 -11.17 12.77 -4.90
CA ASN A 76 -10.98 12.66 -3.46
C ASN A 76 -9.96 11.59 -3.09
N LEU A 77 -9.53 10.74 -4.02
CA LEU A 77 -8.61 9.64 -3.72
C LEU A 77 -7.24 10.16 -3.26
N SER A 78 -6.88 9.90 -2.00
CA SER A 78 -5.60 10.33 -1.44
C SER A 78 -4.41 9.64 -2.11
N ARG A 79 -3.23 10.27 -2.06
CA ARG A 79 -1.97 9.65 -2.48
C ARG A 79 -1.78 8.29 -1.82
N ASP A 80 -2.00 8.24 -0.52
CA ASP A 80 -1.72 7.08 0.32
C ASP A 80 -2.52 5.86 -0.15
N GLN A 81 -3.81 6.04 -0.42
CA GLN A 81 -4.67 5.01 -0.99
C GLN A 81 -4.23 4.56 -2.39
N LEU A 82 -3.91 5.51 -3.28
CA LEU A 82 -3.47 5.16 -4.63
C LEU A 82 -2.11 4.45 -4.63
N SER A 83 -1.19 4.86 -3.75
CA SER A 83 0.14 4.29 -3.64
C SER A 83 0.08 2.81 -3.25
N VAL A 84 -0.77 2.45 -2.30
CA VAL A 84 -1.00 1.07 -1.87
C VAL A 84 -1.70 0.25 -2.96
N MET A 85 -2.74 0.81 -3.60
CA MET A 85 -3.40 0.16 -4.73
C MET A 85 -2.40 -0.15 -5.86
N ARG A 86 -1.46 0.75 -6.16
CA ARG A 86 -0.41 0.52 -7.16
C ARG A 86 0.50 -0.65 -6.83
N LEU A 87 0.79 -0.92 -5.55
CA LEU A 87 1.54 -2.13 -5.16
C LEU A 87 0.78 -3.39 -5.58
N ALA A 88 -0.54 -3.43 -5.32
CA ALA A 88 -1.38 -4.54 -5.76
C ALA A 88 -1.43 -4.66 -7.29
N LEU A 89 -1.71 -3.58 -8.02
CA LEU A 89 -1.72 -3.59 -9.49
C LEU A 89 -0.39 -4.11 -10.05
N SER A 90 0.72 -3.68 -9.47
CA SER A 90 2.06 -4.10 -9.87
C SER A 90 2.31 -5.58 -9.62
N ALA A 91 1.96 -6.07 -8.42
CA ALA A 91 2.12 -7.46 -8.04
C ALA A 91 1.31 -8.41 -8.93
N TYR A 92 0.10 -8.00 -9.32
CA TYR A 92 -0.75 -8.75 -10.24
C TYR A 92 -0.38 -8.57 -11.73
N GLY A 93 0.61 -7.72 -12.05
CA GLY A 93 1.05 -7.48 -13.43
C GLY A 93 0.00 -6.77 -14.30
N ASP A 94 -0.88 -5.97 -13.68
CA ASP A 94 -1.97 -5.32 -14.38
C ASP A 94 -1.48 -4.10 -15.17
N LYS A 95 -1.82 -4.05 -16.47
CA LYS A 95 -1.46 -2.97 -17.39
C LYS A 95 -2.01 -1.60 -16.94
N THR A 96 -3.07 -1.59 -16.14
CA THR A 96 -3.63 -0.39 -15.51
C THR A 96 -2.61 0.32 -14.63
N PHE A 97 -1.64 -0.40 -14.03
CA PHE A 97 -0.55 0.19 -13.25
C PHE A 97 0.11 1.35 -14.00
N ASN A 98 0.59 1.09 -15.22
CA ASN A 98 1.26 2.11 -16.04
C ASN A 98 0.32 3.24 -16.45
N ILE A 99 -0.96 2.95 -16.66
CA ILE A 99 -1.97 4.00 -16.95
C ILE A 99 -2.14 4.93 -15.76
N THR A 100 -2.11 4.42 -14.51
CA THR A 100 -2.20 5.29 -13.32
C THR A 100 -1.02 6.26 -13.23
N TYR A 101 0.20 5.80 -13.53
CA TYR A 101 1.39 6.65 -13.56
C TYR A 101 1.37 7.62 -14.72
N TRP A 102 0.98 7.17 -15.92
CA TRP A 102 0.88 8.03 -17.09
C TRP A 102 -0.08 9.20 -16.85
N LYS A 103 -1.25 8.93 -16.26
CA LYS A 103 -2.19 9.97 -15.86
C LYS A 103 -1.61 10.93 -14.82
N GLN A 104 -0.76 10.45 -13.90
CA GLN A 104 -0.10 11.30 -12.91
C GLN A 104 1.02 12.15 -13.54
N PHE A 105 1.81 11.60 -14.46
CA PHE A 105 2.82 12.36 -15.19
C PHE A 105 2.20 13.45 -16.08
N LEU A 106 1.05 13.19 -16.69
CA LEU A 106 0.27 14.21 -17.40
C LEU A 106 -0.24 15.33 -16.48
N ARG A 107 -0.30 15.07 -15.18
CA ARG A 107 -0.53 16.08 -14.13
C ARG A 107 0.77 16.55 -13.48
N LEU A 108 1.90 16.48 -14.19
CA LEU A 108 3.22 16.92 -13.69
C LEU A 108 3.64 16.26 -12.36
N GLY A 109 3.21 15.02 -12.13
CA GLY A 109 3.51 14.29 -10.90
C GLY A 109 2.48 14.47 -9.78
N PHE A 110 1.49 15.35 -9.95
CA PHE A 110 0.44 15.58 -8.96
C PHE A 110 -0.61 14.46 -8.95
N HIS A 111 -0.98 14.05 -7.74
CA HIS A 111 -2.07 13.13 -7.48
C HIS A 111 -3.43 13.74 -7.88
N GLN A 112 -4.49 12.92 -7.83
CA GLN A 112 -5.82 13.37 -8.21
C GLN A 112 -6.62 14.01 -7.06
N ASN A 113 -6.04 14.15 -5.87
CA ASN A 113 -6.68 14.69 -4.67
C ASN A 113 -6.68 16.23 -4.63
N PHE A 114 -7.39 16.86 -5.56
CA PHE A 114 -7.51 18.32 -5.61
C PHE A 114 -8.82 18.84 -5.03
N LEU A 115 -9.85 18.01 -4.80
CA LEU A 115 -11.19 18.51 -4.50
C LEU A 115 -11.26 19.23 -3.15
N ARG A 116 -12.08 20.28 -3.10
CA ARG A 116 -12.62 20.88 -1.87
C ARG A 116 -13.25 19.81 -0.97
N GLY A 117 -12.84 19.80 0.30
CA GLY A 117 -13.31 18.87 1.31
C GLY A 117 -12.82 17.43 1.17
N THR A 118 -11.56 17.30 0.73
CA THR A 118 -10.81 16.06 0.96
C THR A 118 -10.62 15.94 2.48
N ASP A 119 -11.21 14.92 3.10
CA ASP A 119 -11.19 14.62 4.54
C ASP A 119 -12.16 15.44 5.45
N ASP A 120 -12.62 16.65 5.07
CA ASP A 120 -13.70 17.40 5.77
C ASP A 120 -14.55 18.26 4.79
N PRO A 121 -15.89 18.12 4.71
CA PRO A 121 -16.77 18.89 3.81
C PRO A 121 -16.63 20.41 3.85
N ASN A 122 -16.11 20.96 4.96
CA ASN A 122 -15.96 22.39 5.17
C ASN A 122 -14.63 22.95 4.65
N GLU A 123 -13.65 22.10 4.34
CA GLU A 123 -12.32 22.55 3.95
C GLU A 123 -12.23 23.08 2.51
N CYS A 124 -11.16 23.84 2.24
CA CYS A 124 -10.86 24.47 0.96
C CYS A 124 -10.32 23.48 -0.08
N TRP A 125 -10.13 23.94 -1.33
CA TRP A 125 -9.40 23.18 -2.34
C TRP A 125 -7.98 22.87 -1.84
N LYS A 126 -7.59 21.59 -1.86
CA LYS A 126 -6.25 21.15 -1.46
C LYS A 126 -5.33 21.15 -2.69
N ILE A 127 -4.09 21.61 -2.51
CA ILE A 127 -3.03 21.37 -3.51
C ILE A 127 -2.78 19.86 -3.55
N PRO A 128 -2.90 19.21 -4.71
CA PRO A 128 -2.69 17.78 -4.82
C PRO A 128 -1.36 17.34 -4.23
N ASP A 129 -1.36 16.14 -3.64
CA ASP A 129 -0.11 15.58 -3.14
C ASP A 129 0.84 15.35 -4.32
N VAL A 130 2.12 15.61 -4.09
CA VAL A 130 3.18 15.33 -5.06
C VAL A 130 3.55 13.84 -4.98
N MET A 131 3.91 13.26 -6.12
CA MET A 131 4.53 11.94 -6.18
C MET A 131 5.73 11.86 -5.24
N THR A 132 5.74 10.83 -4.41
CA THR A 132 6.87 10.59 -3.51
C THR A 132 8.00 9.84 -4.20
N PRO A 133 9.24 9.93 -3.70
CA PRO A 133 10.34 9.07 -4.16
C PRO A 133 9.99 7.58 -4.18
N GLU A 134 9.24 7.09 -3.17
CA GLU A 134 8.79 5.70 -3.08
C GLU A 134 7.85 5.29 -4.22
N GLU A 135 7.02 6.20 -4.72
CA GLU A 135 6.17 5.93 -5.88
C GLU A 135 7.00 5.87 -7.17
N LEU A 136 7.97 6.77 -7.32
CA LEU A 136 8.89 6.71 -8.46
C LEU A 136 9.68 5.40 -8.47
N THR A 137 10.19 4.97 -7.32
CA THR A 137 10.91 3.69 -7.21
C THR A 137 10.00 2.50 -7.49
N CYS A 138 8.71 2.56 -7.12
CA CYS A 138 7.69 1.58 -7.48
C CYS A 138 7.49 1.48 -9.01
N PHE A 139 7.37 2.62 -9.69
CA PHE A 139 7.25 2.66 -11.16
C PHE A 139 8.46 2.05 -11.87
N ILE A 140 9.67 2.41 -11.42
CA ILE A 140 10.93 1.89 -11.98
C ILE A 140 11.01 0.36 -11.78
N ARG A 141 10.66 -0.13 -10.58
CA ARG A 141 10.65 -1.55 -10.22
C ARG A 141 9.68 -2.37 -11.05
N HIS A 142 8.44 -1.89 -11.20
CA HIS A 142 7.43 -2.57 -11.99
C HIS A 142 7.89 -2.78 -13.43
N ASN A 143 8.41 -1.72 -14.05
CA ASN A 143 8.84 -1.73 -15.44
C ASN A 143 10.25 -2.32 -15.64
N ARG A 144 10.93 -2.73 -14.55
CA ARG A 144 12.30 -3.29 -14.56
C ARG A 144 13.29 -2.42 -15.34
N ILE A 145 13.24 -1.10 -15.11
CA ILE A 145 14.11 -0.14 -15.79
C ILE A 145 15.51 -0.19 -15.13
N TRP A 146 16.27 -1.23 -15.43
CA TRP A 146 17.58 -1.52 -14.81
C TRP A 146 18.60 -0.39 -14.96
N ALA A 147 18.50 0.41 -16.03
CA ALA A 147 19.34 1.60 -16.21
C ALA A 147 19.18 2.62 -15.06
N LEU A 148 18.04 2.62 -14.37
CA LEU A 148 17.75 3.47 -13.21
C LEU A 148 18.02 2.76 -11.87
N TYR A 149 18.69 1.60 -11.87
CA TYR A 149 19.04 0.90 -10.64
C TYR A 149 19.90 1.75 -9.67
N PRO A 150 20.90 2.54 -10.13
CA PRO A 150 21.67 3.42 -9.23
C PRO A 150 20.78 4.48 -8.57
N LEU A 151 19.84 5.06 -9.32
CA LEU A 151 18.87 6.01 -8.76
C LEU A 151 18.00 5.33 -7.69
N VAL A 152 17.51 4.12 -7.99
CA VAL A 152 16.75 3.31 -7.05
C VAL A 152 17.54 3.03 -5.76
N PHE A 153 18.82 2.67 -5.87
CA PHE A 153 19.68 2.47 -4.71
C PHE A 153 19.77 3.74 -3.83
N CYS A 154 19.96 4.91 -4.45
CA CYS A 154 20.01 6.18 -3.73
C CYS A 154 18.67 6.52 -3.07
N LEU A 155 17.55 6.29 -3.76
CA LEU A 155 16.22 6.56 -3.21
C LEU A 155 15.86 5.58 -2.09
N ASP A 156 16.34 4.33 -2.13
CA ASP A 156 16.16 3.37 -1.04
C ASP A 156 16.90 3.79 0.23
N LEU A 157 17.94 4.64 0.16
CA LEU A 157 18.57 5.20 1.35
C LEU A 157 17.57 6.04 2.18
N LEU A 158 16.54 6.59 1.54
CA LEU A 158 15.45 7.29 2.23
C LEU A 158 14.64 6.35 3.13
N LEU A 159 14.61 5.03 2.86
CA LEU A 159 13.98 4.05 3.75
C LEU A 159 14.74 3.95 5.09
N LEU A 160 16.08 4.04 5.06
CA LEU A 160 16.89 4.09 6.27
C LEU A 160 16.71 5.41 7.01
N LEU A 161 16.60 6.53 6.29
CA LEU A 161 16.29 7.81 6.93
C LEU A 161 14.91 7.80 7.58
N PHE A 162 13.90 7.22 6.92
CA PHE A 162 12.57 7.05 7.50
C PHE A 162 12.66 6.27 8.83
N LEU A 163 13.41 5.18 8.88
CA LEU A 163 13.64 4.41 10.12
C LEU A 163 14.26 5.24 11.23
N LEU A 164 15.26 6.07 10.91
CA LEU A 164 15.96 6.91 11.88
C LEU A 164 15.09 8.04 12.44
N TYR A 165 14.25 8.63 11.60
CA TYR A 165 13.37 9.76 11.96
C TYR A 165 11.92 9.33 12.22
N ARG A 166 11.64 8.02 12.27
CA ARG A 166 10.29 7.49 12.49
C ARG A 166 9.79 7.97 13.84
N ASP A 167 8.68 8.70 13.86
CA ASP A 167 8.02 9.03 15.12
C ASP A 167 7.47 7.74 15.76
N PRO A 168 7.95 7.34 16.96
CA PRO A 168 7.44 6.17 17.65
C PRO A 168 5.95 6.30 18.03
N LYS A 169 5.36 7.51 17.98
CA LYS A 169 3.94 7.77 18.26
C LYS A 169 3.03 7.75 17.03
N SER A 170 3.54 7.84 15.80
CA SER A 170 2.71 7.80 14.58
C SER A 170 2.26 6.37 14.23
N TRP A 171 1.05 6.00 14.62
CA TRP A 171 0.54 4.62 14.46
C TRP A 171 0.06 4.27 13.05
N ASP A 172 -0.18 5.26 12.20
CA ASP A 172 -0.74 5.11 10.86
C ASP A 172 0.32 4.74 9.81
N ALA A 173 1.51 5.32 9.87
CA ALA A 173 2.50 5.24 8.79
C ALA A 173 2.98 3.80 8.49
N ASP A 174 3.06 2.93 9.51
CA ASP A 174 3.63 1.58 9.36
C ASP A 174 2.80 0.66 8.47
N ASN A 175 1.47 0.87 8.39
CA ASN A 175 0.64 0.06 7.51
C ASN A 175 1.09 0.21 6.04
N MET A 176 1.45 1.42 5.62
CA MET A 176 1.90 1.66 4.25
C MET A 176 3.37 1.31 4.08
N HIS A 177 4.20 1.71 5.04
CA HIS A 177 5.64 1.56 4.93
C HIS A 177 6.06 0.08 4.87
N ALA A 178 5.46 -0.78 5.71
CA ALA A 178 5.74 -2.21 5.67
C ALA A 178 5.51 -2.83 4.29
N GLN A 179 4.39 -2.48 3.63
CA GLN A 179 4.07 -2.98 2.29
C GLN A 179 5.05 -2.50 1.22
N LYS A 180 5.43 -1.22 1.27
CA LYS A 180 6.42 -0.64 0.36
C LYS A 180 7.78 -1.30 0.54
N LEU A 181 8.16 -1.59 1.78
CA LEU A 181 9.38 -2.31 2.10
C LEU A 181 9.33 -3.75 1.56
N TYR A 182 8.25 -4.50 1.79
CA TYR A 182 8.07 -5.83 1.18
C TYR A 182 8.16 -5.78 -0.34
N TYR A 183 7.52 -4.78 -0.96
CA TYR A 183 7.58 -4.57 -2.40
C TYR A 183 9.02 -4.32 -2.86
N SER A 184 9.80 -3.48 -2.16
CA SER A 184 11.19 -3.22 -2.49
C SER A 184 12.11 -4.45 -2.37
N ILE A 185 11.76 -5.39 -1.49
CA ILE A 185 12.45 -6.68 -1.35
C ILE A 185 12.14 -7.62 -2.51
N LEU A 186 10.87 -7.66 -2.93
CA LEU A 186 10.39 -8.60 -3.96
C LEU A 186 10.67 -8.12 -5.38
N PHE A 187 10.75 -6.81 -5.60
CA PHE A 187 10.91 -6.20 -6.92
C PHE A 187 12.17 -5.34 -6.99
N MET A 188 13.09 -5.71 -7.88
CA MET A 188 14.38 -5.03 -8.11
C MET A 188 15.11 -4.69 -6.80
N ASN A 189 15.38 -5.73 -6.01
CA ASN A 189 15.97 -5.63 -4.67
C ASN A 189 17.31 -4.85 -4.67
N THR A 190 17.50 -4.04 -3.64
CA THR A 190 18.78 -3.40 -3.33
C THR A 190 19.32 -3.90 -1.99
N PRO A 191 20.65 -3.88 -1.78
CA PRO A 191 21.23 -4.16 -0.47
C PRO A 191 20.67 -3.24 0.63
N VAL A 192 20.37 -1.98 0.28
CA VAL A 192 19.79 -1.00 1.20
C VAL A 192 18.40 -1.42 1.65
N ALA A 193 17.54 -1.87 0.73
CA ALA A 193 16.21 -2.38 1.07
C ALA A 193 16.29 -3.59 2.03
N ASN A 194 17.24 -4.51 1.83
CA ASN A 194 17.45 -5.65 2.74
C ASN A 194 17.84 -5.19 4.15
N ILE A 195 18.80 -4.28 4.26
CA ILE A 195 19.24 -3.74 5.55
C ILE A 195 18.08 -2.99 6.22
N ALA A 196 17.36 -2.14 5.47
CA ALA A 196 16.19 -1.44 5.96
C ALA A 196 15.12 -2.41 6.49
N PHE A 197 14.84 -3.50 5.77
CA PHE A 197 13.91 -4.52 6.24
C PHE A 197 14.40 -5.23 7.51
N GLY A 198 15.68 -5.60 7.57
CA GLY A 198 16.28 -6.22 8.75
C GLY A 198 16.20 -5.32 9.99
N LEU A 199 16.44 -4.02 9.85
CA LEU A 199 16.32 -3.05 10.93
C LEU A 199 14.85 -2.77 11.30
N TYR A 200 13.98 -2.57 10.31
CA TYR A 200 12.55 -2.33 10.51
C TYR A 200 11.90 -3.47 11.30
N ALA A 201 12.28 -4.71 10.99
CA ALA A 201 11.78 -5.90 11.64
C ALA A 201 12.15 -6.05 13.12
N LYS A 202 13.13 -5.27 13.61
CA LYS A 202 13.49 -5.17 15.03
C LYS A 202 12.69 -4.11 15.79
N THR A 203 11.85 -3.35 15.10
CA THR A 203 10.97 -2.36 15.71
C THR A 203 9.62 -2.98 16.09
N ASN A 204 8.82 -2.26 16.87
CA ASN A 204 7.45 -2.63 17.24
C ASN A 204 6.41 -2.36 16.13
N TYR A 205 6.79 -2.33 14.85
CA TYR A 205 5.89 -1.92 13.77
C TYR A 205 4.65 -2.83 13.63
N LEU A 206 4.78 -4.14 13.92
CA LEU A 206 3.64 -5.07 13.90
C LEU A 206 2.61 -4.74 14.99
N GLU A 207 3.06 -4.35 16.19
CA GLU A 207 2.15 -3.92 17.26
C GLU A 207 1.41 -2.63 16.88
N ARG A 208 2.09 -1.73 16.15
CA ARG A 208 1.47 -0.50 15.64
C ARG A 208 0.48 -0.78 14.52
N ILE A 209 0.77 -1.74 13.63
CA ILE A 209 -0.19 -2.24 12.64
C ILE A 209 -1.40 -2.88 13.33
N ASP A 210 -1.19 -3.69 14.37
CA ASP A 210 -2.30 -4.27 15.15
C ASP A 210 -3.19 -3.17 15.72
N ASN A 211 -2.61 -2.15 16.36
CA ASN A 211 -3.35 -1.00 16.88
C ASN A 211 -4.12 -0.26 15.77
N TYR A 212 -3.49 0.02 14.63
CA TYR A 212 -4.14 0.69 13.50
C TYR A 212 -5.34 -0.08 12.93
N TYR A 213 -5.31 -1.42 13.01
CA TYR A 213 -6.40 -2.28 12.54
C TYR A 213 -7.31 -2.79 13.68
N ALA A 214 -7.14 -2.30 14.91
CA ALA A 214 -8.00 -2.64 16.03
C ALA A 214 -9.42 -2.05 15.86
N LEU A 215 -10.44 -2.70 16.44
CA LEU A 215 -11.84 -2.31 16.23
C LEU A 215 -12.13 -0.93 16.81
N GLU A 216 -11.54 -0.61 17.95
CA GLU A 216 -11.62 0.69 18.64
C GLU A 216 -11.14 1.86 17.77
N ASN A 217 -10.25 1.59 16.80
CA ASN A 217 -9.74 2.58 15.84
C ASN A 217 -10.46 2.50 14.48
N ASN A 218 -11.67 1.91 14.45
CA ASN A 218 -12.43 1.65 13.23
C ASN A 218 -11.65 0.80 12.20
N GLY A 219 -10.80 -0.09 12.70
CA GLY A 219 -9.92 -0.95 11.92
C GLY A 219 -10.58 -2.23 11.39
N ILE A 220 -9.75 -3.12 10.85
CA ILE A 220 -10.15 -4.43 10.29
C ILE A 220 -9.19 -5.47 10.87
N PRO A 221 -9.48 -6.07 12.04
CA PRO A 221 -8.55 -6.96 12.73
C PRO A 221 -7.97 -8.09 11.85
N PRO A 222 -8.74 -8.72 10.94
CA PRO A 222 -8.19 -9.69 9.99
C PRO A 222 -7.03 -9.16 9.13
N MET A 223 -6.96 -7.86 8.87
CA MET A 223 -5.85 -7.27 8.11
C MET A 223 -4.55 -7.30 8.91
N ALA A 224 -4.58 -7.02 10.21
CA ALA A 224 -3.41 -7.14 11.08
C ALA A 224 -2.85 -8.57 11.05
N GLN A 225 -3.74 -9.58 11.06
CA GLN A 225 -3.35 -10.98 10.91
C GLN A 225 -2.69 -11.24 9.55
N LEU A 226 -3.22 -10.69 8.45
CA LEU A 226 -2.58 -10.80 7.12
C LEU A 226 -1.18 -10.18 7.10
N TYR A 227 -0.94 -9.06 7.80
CA TYR A 227 0.39 -8.48 7.91
C TYR A 227 1.38 -9.42 8.60
N ARG A 228 0.96 -10.05 9.71
CA ARG A 228 1.81 -10.99 10.46
C ARG A 228 2.14 -12.23 9.63
N GLU A 229 1.16 -12.79 8.94
CA GLU A 229 1.37 -13.90 8.00
C GLU A 229 2.34 -13.49 6.89
N ALA A 230 2.16 -12.30 6.30
CA ALA A 230 3.00 -11.81 5.22
C ALA A 230 4.43 -11.50 5.70
N ASP A 231 4.60 -10.88 6.88
CA ASP A 231 5.91 -10.63 7.48
C ASP A 231 6.69 -11.92 7.69
N ALA A 232 6.05 -12.94 8.29
CA ALA A 232 6.68 -14.24 8.51
C ALA A 232 7.19 -14.84 7.19
N LYS A 233 6.36 -14.81 6.14
CA LYS A 233 6.74 -15.27 4.81
C LYS A 233 7.86 -14.42 4.18
N MET A 234 7.83 -13.11 4.39
CA MET A 234 8.88 -12.21 3.90
C MET A 234 10.22 -12.46 4.59
N ARG A 235 10.23 -12.69 5.92
CA ARG A 235 11.42 -13.06 6.68
C ARG A 235 12.00 -14.39 6.20
N GLU A 236 11.16 -15.40 5.99
CA GLU A 236 11.58 -16.69 5.43
C GLU A 236 12.21 -16.50 4.03
N TYR A 237 11.52 -15.74 3.17
CA TYR A 237 12.00 -15.43 1.83
C TYR A 237 13.40 -14.80 1.86
N VAL A 238 13.61 -13.73 2.63
CA VAL A 238 14.92 -13.05 2.66
C VAL A 238 16.01 -13.91 3.32
N CYS A 239 15.69 -14.71 4.33
CA CYS A 239 16.64 -15.64 4.96
C CYS A 239 17.07 -16.79 4.04
N SER A 240 16.19 -17.20 3.12
CA SER A 240 16.51 -18.20 2.10
C SER A 240 17.39 -17.63 0.99
N LYS A 241 17.27 -16.33 0.69
CA LYS A 241 17.99 -15.65 -0.39
C LYS A 241 19.31 -15.01 0.06
N TYR A 242 19.36 -14.50 1.29
CA TYR A 242 20.45 -13.66 1.79
C TYR A 242 20.89 -14.17 3.17
N TRP A 243 22.00 -14.90 3.22
CA TRP A 243 22.48 -15.54 4.45
C TRP A 243 22.69 -14.56 5.62
N TYR A 244 23.15 -13.34 5.33
CA TYR A 244 23.40 -12.30 6.35
C TYR A 244 22.11 -11.78 7.00
N MET A 245 20.95 -11.94 6.35
CA MET A 245 19.67 -11.52 6.93
C MET A 245 19.32 -12.32 8.19
N ARG A 246 19.87 -13.53 8.34
CA ARG A 246 19.72 -14.33 9.55
C ARG A 246 20.24 -13.62 10.79
N PHE A 247 21.24 -12.73 10.68
CA PHE A 247 21.72 -11.95 11.82
C PHE A 247 20.72 -10.90 12.30
N PHE A 248 19.89 -10.36 11.40
CA PHE A 248 18.87 -9.39 11.78
C PHE A 248 17.70 -10.04 12.53
N PHE A 249 17.42 -11.32 12.27
CA PHE A 249 16.29 -12.03 12.87
C PHE A 249 16.68 -13.05 13.95
N ARG A 250 17.96 -13.13 14.31
CA ARG A 250 18.39 -13.81 15.54
C ARG A 250 18.05 -12.90 16.71
N SER A 251 17.01 -13.29 17.45
CA SER A 251 16.69 -12.82 18.80
C SER A 251 17.53 -13.55 19.83
#